data_AF-A0A540ML33-F1
#
_entry.id   AF-A0A540ML33-F1
#
_cell.length_a   1.000
_cell.length_b   1.000
_cell.length_c   1.000
_cell.angle_alpha   90.00
_cell.angle_beta   90.00
_cell.angle_gamma   90.00
#
_symmetry.space_group_name_H-M   'P 1'
#
loop_
_entity.id
_entity.type
_entity.pdbx_description
1 polymer ?
#
loop_
_entity_poly.entity_id
_entity_poly.type
_entity_poly.pdbx_seq_one_letter_code
_entity_poly.pdbx_strand_id
1 'polypeptide(L)'
;MEAMQSLVTNIQGLSSSGDISHLHVLLKQAQESLYAESTRLLPVLDQLDPATHSLGYLYILEACSSGLISKEQASTLVLPIARFINSCVAEQIRLQPDKFISVVTSPMTSFNAIAVEAYKKHILVSLIHNWNFCTSLPKYTSSVCQRNLKNYCQPYIELAHCYVSGKIVHLEAMVDRHKEKYENDNNLGLVKQVLSSQYKRNIQRLTQTYLTLSLQDIANSVQLNSAKEAEMHVLQMIEDGQIFATINQKDGMVRFLEDPEQYKTCHMIEHIDSSIQRIMALSRKLTAIDENISTDPLFLSKTGRERQRFDFDDYDGVPQKFNI
;
A
#
# COMPACT_ATOMS: atom_id res chain seq x y z
N MET A 1 24.15 -14.65 0.40
CA MET A 1 23.86 -15.32 -0.89
C MET A 1 22.93 -16.51 -0.69
N GLU A 2 23.21 -17.47 0.19
CA GLU A 2 22.30 -18.62 0.44
C GLU A 2 20.90 -18.20 0.89
N ALA A 3 20.79 -17.23 1.82
CA ALA A 3 19.51 -16.71 2.28
C ALA A 3 18.68 -16.05 1.16
N MET A 4 19.33 -15.31 0.26
CA MET A 4 18.66 -14.67 -0.88
C MET A 4 18.23 -15.70 -1.94
N GLN A 5 19.07 -16.71 -2.20
CA GLN A 5 18.70 -17.79 -3.12
C GLN A 5 17.53 -18.60 -2.58
N SER A 6 17.52 -18.88 -1.28
CA SER A 6 16.37 -19.51 -0.61
C SER A 6 15.10 -18.66 -0.73
N LEU A 7 15.21 -17.34 -0.59
CA LEU A 7 14.06 -16.44 -0.77
C LEU A 7 13.51 -16.51 -2.20
N VAL A 8 14.37 -16.53 -3.23
CA VAL A 8 13.96 -16.67 -4.63
C VAL A 8 13.23 -18.00 -4.86
N THR A 9 13.77 -19.10 -4.35
CA THR A 9 13.13 -20.42 -4.46
C THR A 9 11.76 -20.44 -3.77
N ASN A 10 11.63 -19.81 -2.61
CA ASN A 10 10.35 -19.69 -1.91
C ASN A 10 9.35 -18.83 -2.70
N ILE A 11 9.79 -17.72 -3.29
CA ILE A 11 8.95 -16.89 -4.17
C ILE A 11 8.44 -17.74 -5.34
N GLN A 12 9.33 -18.46 -6.04
CA GLN A 12 8.97 -19.29 -7.19
C GLN A 12 7.99 -20.41 -6.80
N GLY A 13 8.24 -21.11 -5.69
CA GLY A 13 7.40 -22.19 -5.20
C GLY A 13 6.00 -21.73 -4.78
N LEU A 14 5.93 -20.72 -3.90
CA LEU A 14 4.66 -20.26 -3.31
C LEU A 14 3.80 -19.49 -4.32
N SER A 15 4.42 -18.73 -5.22
CA SER A 15 3.69 -18.10 -6.33
C SER A 15 3.08 -19.13 -7.29
N SER A 16 3.77 -20.25 -7.54
CA SER A 16 3.28 -21.31 -8.43
C SER A 16 2.21 -22.18 -7.77
N SER A 17 2.27 -22.37 -6.44
CA SER A 17 1.26 -23.13 -5.69
C SER A 17 -0.01 -22.32 -5.39
N GLY A 18 0.02 -21.00 -5.58
CA GLY A 18 -1.10 -20.10 -5.28
C GLY A 18 -1.23 -19.73 -3.79
N ASP A 19 -0.28 -20.11 -2.94
CA ASP A 19 -0.29 -19.77 -1.51
C ASP A 19 0.29 -18.35 -1.28
N ILE A 20 -0.45 -17.36 -1.77
CA ILE A 20 -0.03 -15.95 -1.75
C ILE A 20 -0.03 -15.38 -0.33
N SER A 21 -0.90 -15.89 0.55
CA SER A 21 -0.97 -15.47 1.95
C SER A 21 0.31 -15.80 2.71
N HIS A 22 0.81 -17.04 2.58
CA HIS A 22 2.09 -17.42 3.17
C HIS A 22 3.25 -16.66 2.54
N LEU A 23 3.27 -16.51 1.20
CA LEU A 23 4.28 -15.71 0.52
C LEU A 23 4.33 -14.27 1.05
N HIS A 24 3.18 -13.66 1.31
CA HIS A 24 3.10 -12.30 1.83
C HIS A 24 3.71 -12.17 3.22
N VAL A 25 3.43 -13.12 4.12
CA VAL A 25 4.02 -13.16 5.47
C VAL A 25 5.54 -13.28 5.39
N LEU A 26 6.03 -14.20 4.55
CA LEU A 26 7.47 -14.42 4.35
C LEU A 26 8.17 -13.16 3.81
N LEU A 27 7.58 -12.50 2.81
CA LEU A 27 8.14 -11.27 2.24
C LEU A 27 8.14 -10.09 3.23
N LYS A 28 7.12 -9.99 4.08
CA LYS A 28 7.09 -9.00 5.17
C LYS A 28 8.24 -9.23 6.15
N GLN A 29 8.53 -10.48 6.50
CA GLN A 29 9.65 -10.83 7.40
C GLN A 29 11.01 -10.56 6.75
N ALA A 30 11.15 -10.81 5.45
CA ALA A 30 12.39 -10.61 4.70
C ALA A 30 12.68 -9.14 4.31
N GLN A 31 11.74 -8.22 4.56
CA GLN A 31 11.80 -6.86 4.04
C GLN A 31 13.04 -6.07 4.48
N GLU A 32 13.46 -6.19 5.75
CA GLU A 32 14.67 -5.49 6.23
C GLU A 32 15.95 -6.03 5.58
N SER A 33 16.03 -7.35 5.40
CA SER A 33 17.15 -8.00 4.71
C SER A 33 17.24 -7.58 3.24
N LEU A 34 16.09 -7.42 2.57
CA LEU A 34 16.04 -6.92 1.19
C LEU A 34 16.61 -5.51 1.08
N TYR A 35 16.25 -4.59 1.99
CA TYR A 35 16.82 -3.23 1.97
C TYR A 35 18.33 -3.23 2.25
N ALA A 36 18.81 -4.10 3.14
CA ALA A 36 20.24 -4.22 3.45
C ALA A 36 21.06 -4.68 2.23
N GLU A 37 20.48 -5.50 1.34
CA GLU A 37 21.13 -5.99 0.12
C GLU A 37 20.74 -5.21 -1.16
N SER A 38 20.09 -4.04 -1.04
CA SER A 38 19.49 -3.27 -2.14
C SER A 38 20.37 -3.07 -3.40
N THR A 39 21.69 -2.94 -3.25
CA THR A 39 22.62 -2.76 -4.38
C THR A 39 22.93 -4.04 -5.15
N ARG A 40 22.60 -5.21 -4.61
CA ARG A 40 22.92 -6.55 -5.16
C ARG A 40 21.70 -7.29 -5.71
N LEU A 41 20.51 -6.71 -5.55
CA LEU A 41 19.25 -7.36 -5.88
C LEU A 41 18.89 -7.34 -7.37
N LEU A 42 19.50 -6.45 -8.16
CA LEU A 42 19.14 -6.29 -9.57
C LEU A 42 19.21 -7.60 -10.39
N PRO A 43 20.29 -8.42 -10.32
CA PRO A 43 20.36 -9.69 -11.04
C PRO A 43 19.37 -10.75 -10.56
N VAL A 44 18.80 -10.57 -9.36
CA VAL A 44 17.78 -11.48 -8.82
C VAL A 44 16.46 -11.34 -9.60
N LEU A 45 16.17 -10.14 -10.12
CA LEU A 45 14.98 -9.89 -10.92
C LEU A 45 14.97 -10.68 -12.23
N ASP A 46 16.13 -11.08 -12.76
CA ASP A 46 16.21 -11.90 -13.97
C ASP A 46 15.73 -13.35 -13.75
N GLN A 47 15.72 -13.81 -12.49
CA GLN A 47 15.24 -15.14 -12.11
C GLN A 47 13.73 -15.17 -11.85
N LEU A 48 13.07 -14.01 -11.89
CA LEU A 48 11.65 -13.86 -11.56
C LEU A 48 10.88 -13.32 -12.75
N ASP A 49 9.82 -14.02 -13.12
CA ASP A 49 8.84 -13.49 -14.08
C ASP A 49 7.76 -12.64 -13.37
N PRO A 50 7.56 -11.36 -13.74
CA PRO A 50 6.50 -10.52 -13.19
C PRO A 50 5.09 -11.08 -13.38
N ALA A 51 4.85 -11.90 -14.41
CA ALA A 51 3.54 -12.50 -14.69
C ALA A 51 3.19 -13.68 -13.77
N THR A 52 4.15 -14.21 -13.03
CA THR A 52 3.91 -15.32 -12.08
C THR A 52 4.33 -14.96 -10.66
N HIS A 53 5.37 -14.15 -10.50
CA HIS A 53 6.00 -13.81 -9.21
C HIS A 53 5.78 -12.35 -8.79
N SER A 54 4.67 -11.74 -9.19
CA SER A 54 4.44 -10.29 -9.06
C SER A 54 4.65 -9.75 -7.64
N LEU A 55 4.22 -10.46 -6.59
CA LEU A 55 4.37 -10.00 -5.20
C LEU A 55 5.85 -9.98 -4.79
N GLY A 56 6.59 -11.06 -5.03
CA GLY A 56 8.03 -11.12 -4.75
C GLY A 56 8.82 -10.12 -5.58
N TYR A 57 8.49 -10.01 -6.87
CA TYR A 57 9.11 -9.04 -7.78
C TYR A 57 8.91 -7.61 -7.28
N LEU A 58 7.71 -7.25 -6.81
CA LEU A 58 7.40 -5.92 -6.26
C LEU A 58 8.25 -5.59 -5.02
N TYR A 59 8.44 -6.53 -4.09
CA TYR A 59 9.27 -6.32 -2.90
C TYR A 59 10.75 -6.09 -3.27
N ILE A 60 11.29 -6.89 -4.18
CA ILE A 60 12.69 -6.78 -4.62
C ILE A 60 12.88 -5.47 -5.40
N LEU A 61 11.96 -5.15 -6.31
CA LEU A 61 12.01 -3.94 -7.13
C LEU A 61 11.97 -2.67 -6.26
N GLU A 62 11.10 -2.64 -5.25
CA GLU A 62 11.04 -1.54 -4.29
C GLU A 62 12.36 -1.41 -3.52
N ALA A 63 12.91 -2.52 -3.02
CA ALA A 63 14.19 -2.52 -2.31
C ALA A 63 15.34 -1.99 -3.20
N CYS A 64 15.40 -2.39 -4.47
CA CYS A 64 16.35 -1.85 -5.45
C CYS A 64 16.22 -0.32 -5.62
N SER A 65 15.01 0.21 -5.54
CA SER A 65 14.73 1.64 -5.73
C SER A 65 14.88 2.51 -4.47
N SER A 66 15.01 1.88 -3.30
CA SER A 66 15.05 2.58 -2.01
C SER A 66 16.40 3.20 -1.65
N GLY A 67 17.48 2.73 -2.26
CA GLY A 67 18.86 3.16 -1.98
C GLY A 67 19.35 4.30 -2.88
N LEU A 68 20.49 4.89 -2.51
CA LEU A 68 21.23 5.79 -3.39
C LEU A 68 21.82 4.97 -4.54
N ILE A 69 21.27 5.13 -5.74
CA ILE A 69 21.71 4.44 -6.95
C ILE A 69 22.46 5.39 -7.88
N SER A 70 23.47 4.87 -8.59
CA SER A 70 24.15 5.63 -9.64
C SER A 70 23.20 5.85 -10.83
N LYS A 71 23.53 6.82 -11.70
CA LYS A 71 22.74 7.08 -12.92
C LYS A 71 22.69 5.85 -13.84
N GLU A 72 23.78 5.07 -13.90
CA GLU A 72 23.86 3.84 -14.68
C GLU A 72 22.93 2.76 -14.11
N GLN A 73 22.97 2.54 -12.79
CA GLN A 73 22.06 1.61 -12.13
C GLN A 73 20.59 2.02 -12.31
N ALA A 74 20.30 3.32 -12.20
CA ALA A 74 18.96 3.86 -12.46
C ALA A 74 18.49 3.56 -13.89
N SER A 75 19.35 3.71 -14.90
CA SER A 75 19.00 3.36 -16.28
C SER A 75 18.69 1.88 -16.47
N THR A 76 19.41 0.99 -15.76
CA THR A 76 19.16 -0.46 -15.84
C THR A 76 17.86 -0.88 -15.16
N LEU A 77 17.39 -0.12 -14.16
CA LEU A 77 16.14 -0.40 -13.44
C LEU A 77 14.88 -0.05 -14.22
N VAL A 78 14.95 0.84 -15.22
CA VAL A 78 13.78 1.28 -15.98
C VAL A 78 13.07 0.12 -16.68
N LEU A 79 13.84 -0.80 -17.28
CA LEU A 79 13.29 -1.96 -17.99
C LEU A 79 12.57 -2.95 -17.05
N PRO A 80 13.16 -3.40 -15.93
CA PRO A 80 12.47 -4.17 -14.89
C PRO A 80 11.18 -3.51 -14.40
N ILE A 81 11.19 -2.20 -14.13
CA ILE A 81 10.00 -1.46 -13.67
C ILE A 81 8.91 -1.47 -14.75
N ALA A 82 9.27 -1.16 -15.99
CA ALA A 82 8.31 -1.14 -17.09
C ALA A 82 7.73 -2.53 -17.37
N ARG A 83 8.57 -3.59 -17.36
CA ARG A 83 8.11 -4.97 -17.52
C ARG A 83 7.15 -5.35 -16.39
N PHE A 84 7.49 -5.04 -15.14
CA PHE A 84 6.64 -5.33 -14.00
C PHE A 84 5.26 -4.66 -14.12
N ILE A 85 5.23 -3.35 -14.39
CA ILE A 85 3.97 -2.59 -14.50
C ILE A 85 3.07 -3.12 -15.61
N ASN A 86 3.63 -3.66 -16.70
CA ASN A 86 2.83 -4.17 -17.81
C ASN A 86 2.41 -5.64 -17.65
N SER A 87 3.05 -6.41 -16.76
CA SER A 87 2.83 -7.86 -16.67
C SER A 87 2.40 -8.35 -15.28
N CYS A 88 2.37 -7.50 -14.26
CA CYS A 88 2.02 -7.91 -12.90
C CYS A 88 0.58 -8.44 -12.77
N VAL A 89 0.40 -9.48 -11.95
CA VAL A 89 -0.87 -10.14 -11.68
C VAL A 89 -1.62 -9.43 -10.56
N ALA A 90 -2.87 -9.09 -10.86
CA ALA A 90 -3.82 -8.42 -9.99
C ALA A 90 -3.93 -9.05 -8.59
N GLU A 91 -4.07 -10.38 -8.54
CA GLU A 91 -4.24 -11.15 -7.30
C GLU A 91 -3.08 -11.00 -6.33
N GLN A 92 -1.85 -10.92 -6.83
CA GLN A 92 -0.67 -10.82 -6.00
C GLN A 92 -0.43 -9.38 -5.54
N ILE A 93 -0.55 -8.41 -6.44
CA ILE A 93 -0.27 -7.01 -6.13
C ILE A 93 -1.34 -6.39 -5.23
N ARG A 94 -2.56 -6.96 -5.17
CA ARG A 94 -3.65 -6.42 -4.35
C ARG A 94 -3.30 -6.31 -2.87
N LEU A 95 -2.34 -7.10 -2.40
CA LEU A 95 -1.92 -7.14 -1.00
C LEU A 95 -1.04 -5.94 -0.58
N GLN A 96 -0.53 -5.15 -1.53
CA GLN A 96 0.45 -4.09 -1.26
C GLN A 96 0.19 -2.80 -2.08
N PRO A 97 -0.93 -2.09 -1.87
CA PRO A 97 -1.20 -0.80 -2.51
C PRO A 97 -0.10 0.23 -2.30
N ASP A 98 0.47 0.26 -1.10
CA ASP A 98 1.39 1.31 -0.66
C ASP A 98 2.74 1.28 -1.42
N LYS A 99 3.13 0.12 -1.96
CA LYS A 99 4.38 0.03 -2.74
C LYS A 99 4.28 0.78 -4.07
N PHE A 100 3.09 0.90 -4.66
CA PHE A 100 2.89 1.68 -5.88
C PHE A 100 2.94 3.19 -5.63
N ILE A 101 2.57 3.68 -4.44
CA ILE A 101 2.64 5.11 -4.14
C ILE A 101 4.10 5.60 -4.08
N SER A 102 5.04 4.73 -3.72
CA SER A 102 6.48 5.03 -3.75
C SER A 102 6.94 5.46 -5.17
N VAL A 103 6.47 4.74 -6.20
CA VAL A 103 6.79 5.05 -7.61
C VAL A 103 6.24 6.43 -8.02
N VAL A 104 5.02 6.76 -7.58
CA VAL A 104 4.36 8.03 -7.91
C VAL A 104 4.99 9.22 -7.19
N THR A 105 5.45 9.01 -5.96
CA THR A 105 6.02 10.05 -5.10
C THR A 105 7.53 10.25 -5.29
N SER A 106 8.17 9.38 -6.06
CA SER A 106 9.58 9.50 -6.41
C SER A 106 9.90 10.85 -7.08
N PRO A 107 11.01 11.51 -6.71
CA PRO A 107 11.40 12.78 -7.31
C PRO A 107 11.51 12.68 -8.84
N MET A 108 10.83 13.58 -9.54
CA MET A 108 10.85 13.62 -11.01
C MET A 108 10.89 15.07 -11.50
N THR A 109 11.75 15.32 -12.48
CA THR A 109 11.87 16.61 -13.18
C THR A 109 10.92 16.68 -14.38
N SER A 110 10.61 15.53 -14.98
CA SER A 110 9.69 15.39 -16.11
C SER A 110 8.68 14.31 -15.82
N PHE A 111 7.47 14.48 -16.37
CA PHE A 111 6.41 13.51 -16.22
C PHE A 111 6.70 12.25 -17.05
N ASN A 112 6.38 11.06 -16.53
CA ASN A 112 6.68 9.79 -17.18
C ASN A 112 5.48 8.83 -17.15
N ALA A 113 5.45 7.92 -18.13
CA ALA A 113 4.35 6.95 -18.28
C ALA A 113 4.34 5.90 -17.15
N ILE A 114 5.50 5.58 -16.57
CA ILE A 114 5.65 4.66 -15.44
C ILE A 114 4.81 5.14 -14.25
N ALA A 115 4.90 6.43 -13.89
CA ALA A 115 4.14 7.02 -12.80
C ALA A 115 2.62 7.02 -13.08
N VAL A 116 2.22 7.22 -14.34
CA VAL A 116 0.81 7.14 -14.75
C VAL A 116 0.26 5.73 -14.52
N GLU A 117 0.93 4.71 -15.05
CA GLU A 117 0.49 3.33 -14.90
C GLU A 117 0.55 2.82 -13.46
N ALA A 118 1.59 3.22 -12.71
CA ALA A 118 1.67 2.92 -11.29
C ALA A 118 0.52 3.54 -10.51
N TYR A 119 0.12 4.78 -10.82
CA TYR A 119 -1.00 5.43 -10.15
C TYR A 119 -2.35 4.80 -10.49
N LYS A 120 -2.58 4.43 -11.76
CA LYS A 120 -3.78 3.66 -12.16
C LYS A 120 -3.92 2.38 -11.34
N LYS A 121 -2.84 1.60 -11.23
CA LYS A 121 -2.81 0.37 -10.43
C LYS A 121 -2.94 0.64 -8.93
N HIS A 122 -2.32 1.70 -8.42
CA HIS A 122 -2.48 2.12 -7.03
C HIS A 122 -3.94 2.43 -6.69
N ILE A 123 -4.68 3.13 -7.56
CA ILE A 123 -6.12 3.36 -7.39
C ILE A 123 -6.86 2.02 -7.26
N LEU A 124 -6.71 1.14 -8.26
CA LEU A 124 -7.46 -0.12 -8.30
C LEU A 124 -7.13 -1.03 -7.12
N VAL A 125 -5.85 -1.20 -6.81
CA VAL A 125 -5.41 -2.03 -5.69
C VAL A 125 -5.88 -1.46 -4.34
N SER A 126 -5.85 -0.13 -4.18
CA SER A 126 -6.38 0.51 -2.96
C SER A 126 -7.88 0.27 -2.80
N LEU A 127 -8.66 0.34 -3.89
CA LEU A 127 -10.08 0.03 -3.85
C LEU A 127 -10.36 -1.44 -3.48
N ILE A 128 -9.52 -2.37 -3.92
CA ILE A 128 -9.64 -3.80 -3.62
C ILE A 128 -9.28 -4.09 -2.15
N HIS A 129 -8.15 -3.54 -1.66
CA HIS A 129 -7.60 -3.87 -0.35
C HIS A 129 -8.19 -3.03 0.78
N ASN A 130 -8.20 -1.71 0.60
CA ASN A 130 -8.61 -0.76 1.64
C ASN A 130 -10.11 -0.42 1.54
N TRP A 131 -10.79 -0.87 0.48
CA TRP A 131 -12.19 -0.53 0.18
C TRP A 131 -12.46 0.98 0.11
N ASN A 132 -11.41 1.74 -0.12
CA ASN A 132 -11.44 3.18 -0.19
C ASN A 132 -10.23 3.69 -0.98
N PHE A 133 -10.36 4.87 -1.56
CA PHE A 133 -9.27 5.54 -2.23
C PHE A 133 -9.28 7.03 -1.92
N CYS A 134 -8.12 7.56 -1.55
CA CYS A 134 -7.92 8.99 -1.34
C CYS A 134 -7.18 9.59 -2.54
N THR A 135 -7.78 10.58 -3.20
CA THR A 135 -7.18 11.26 -4.36
C THR A 135 -6.07 12.25 -3.99
N SER A 136 -5.81 12.46 -2.68
CA SER A 136 -4.77 13.38 -2.23
C SER A 136 -3.41 12.68 -2.18
N LEU A 137 -2.45 13.20 -2.94
CA LEU A 137 -1.06 12.76 -2.87
C LEU A 137 -0.33 13.45 -1.71
N PRO A 138 0.71 12.83 -1.13
CA PRO A 138 1.56 13.48 -0.15
C PRO A 138 2.14 14.80 -0.67
N LYS A 139 2.30 15.80 0.22
CA LYS A 139 2.73 17.16 -0.16
C LYS A 139 4.13 17.19 -0.81
N TYR A 140 4.99 16.25 -0.47
CA TYR A 140 6.34 16.14 -1.04
C TYR A 140 6.37 15.56 -2.46
N THR A 141 5.23 15.08 -2.97
CA THR A 141 5.12 14.61 -4.36
C THR A 141 5.46 15.74 -5.32
N SER A 142 6.18 15.43 -6.41
CA SER A 142 6.60 16.43 -7.38
C SER A 142 5.42 17.25 -7.94
N SER A 143 5.65 18.56 -8.12
CA SER A 143 4.62 19.47 -8.64
C SER A 143 4.18 19.11 -10.07
N VAL A 144 5.07 18.50 -10.85
CA VAL A 144 4.79 18.00 -12.19
C VAL A 144 3.79 16.84 -12.12
N CYS A 145 3.99 15.90 -11.20
CA CYS A 145 3.07 14.79 -10.97
C CYS A 145 1.71 15.29 -10.48
N GLN A 146 1.68 16.12 -9.43
CA GLN A 146 0.43 16.64 -8.85
C GLN A 146 -0.45 17.38 -9.88
N ARG A 147 0.16 18.11 -10.82
CA ARG A 147 -0.57 18.86 -11.87
C ARG A 147 -1.08 17.98 -13.00
N ASN A 148 -0.32 16.97 -13.41
CA ASN A 148 -0.59 16.23 -14.64
C ASN A 148 -1.30 14.89 -14.42
N LEU A 149 -1.04 14.21 -13.29
CA LEU A 149 -1.44 12.82 -13.08
C LEU A 149 -2.95 12.58 -13.19
N LYS A 150 -3.76 13.53 -12.68
CA LYS A 150 -5.21 13.46 -12.74
C LYS A 150 -5.74 13.41 -14.18
N ASN A 151 -5.13 14.18 -15.08
CA ASN A 151 -5.57 14.28 -16.47
C ASN A 151 -5.45 12.95 -17.22
N TYR A 152 -4.42 12.16 -16.90
CA TYR A 152 -4.17 10.86 -17.54
C TYR A 152 -4.93 9.69 -16.89
N CYS A 153 -5.47 9.90 -15.69
CA CYS A 153 -6.09 8.84 -14.88
C CYS A 153 -7.59 9.09 -14.63
N GLN A 154 -8.19 10.01 -15.36
CA GLN A 154 -9.57 10.45 -15.16
C GLN A 154 -10.59 9.28 -15.12
N PRO A 155 -10.57 8.29 -16.04
CA PRO A 155 -11.50 7.15 -15.96
C PRO A 155 -11.37 6.33 -14.66
N TYR A 156 -10.15 6.20 -14.13
CA TYR A 156 -9.88 5.48 -12.89
C TYR A 156 -10.31 6.29 -11.65
N ILE A 157 -10.17 7.62 -11.70
CA ILE A 157 -10.65 8.52 -10.64
C ILE A 157 -12.19 8.52 -10.59
N GLU A 158 -12.84 8.55 -11.75
CA GLU A 158 -14.30 8.45 -11.86
C GLU A 158 -14.81 7.09 -11.34
N LEU A 159 -14.11 5.99 -11.67
CA LEU A 159 -14.38 4.67 -11.10
C LEU A 159 -14.29 4.70 -9.58
N ALA A 160 -13.22 5.29 -9.01
CA ALA A 160 -13.04 5.40 -7.56
C ALA A 160 -14.14 6.23 -6.89
N HIS A 161 -14.56 7.36 -7.49
CA HIS A 161 -15.67 8.15 -6.98
C HIS A 161 -17.00 7.39 -7.03
N CYS A 162 -17.25 6.67 -8.14
CA CYS A 162 -18.44 5.84 -8.28
C CYS A 162 -18.46 4.71 -7.24
N TYR A 163 -17.31 4.09 -6.98
CA TYR A 163 -17.15 3.03 -5.99
C TYR A 163 -17.63 3.47 -4.60
N VAL A 164 -17.26 4.68 -4.16
CA VAL A 164 -17.64 5.23 -2.84
C VAL A 164 -19.16 5.22 -2.62
N SER A 165 -19.96 5.42 -3.68
CA SER A 165 -21.43 5.47 -3.61
C SER A 165 -22.09 4.15 -3.17
N GLY A 166 -21.42 3.00 -3.31
CA GLY A 166 -21.96 1.68 -2.96
C GLY A 166 -22.89 1.06 -4.01
N LYS A 167 -23.27 1.79 -5.07
CA LYS A 167 -24.24 1.34 -6.08
C LYS A 167 -23.58 0.50 -7.17
N ILE A 168 -23.87 -0.80 -7.21
CA ILE A 168 -23.20 -1.77 -8.09
C ILE A 168 -23.56 -1.52 -9.55
N VAL A 169 -24.83 -1.35 -9.87
CA VAL A 169 -25.31 -1.08 -11.26
C VAL A 169 -24.64 0.16 -11.87
N HIS A 170 -24.46 1.22 -11.07
CA HIS A 170 -23.76 2.43 -11.53
C HIS A 170 -22.27 2.17 -11.77
N LEU A 171 -21.66 1.35 -10.93
CA LEU A 171 -20.26 0.98 -11.05
C LEU A 171 -20.02 0.09 -12.30
N GLU A 172 -20.89 -0.87 -12.55
CA GLU A 172 -20.88 -1.70 -13.78
C GLU A 172 -21.02 -0.85 -15.04
N ALA A 173 -22.00 0.06 -15.08
CA ALA A 173 -22.16 0.99 -16.19
C ALA A 173 -20.92 1.88 -16.41
N MET A 174 -20.25 2.29 -15.33
CA MET A 174 -19.00 3.06 -15.42
C MET A 174 -17.84 2.22 -15.98
N VAL A 175 -17.78 0.93 -15.62
CA VAL A 175 -16.80 -0.02 -16.15
C VAL A 175 -17.02 -0.24 -17.64
N ASP A 176 -18.26 -0.47 -18.06
CA ASP A 176 -18.61 -0.68 -19.47
C ASP A 176 -18.32 0.55 -20.32
N ARG A 177 -18.64 1.75 -19.81
CA ARG A 177 -18.36 3.03 -20.48
C ARG A 177 -16.89 3.22 -20.82
N HIS A 178 -15.99 2.78 -19.95
CA HIS A 178 -14.54 2.97 -20.10
C HIS A 178 -13.79 1.66 -20.41
N LYS A 179 -14.50 0.61 -20.82
CA LYS A 179 -13.96 -0.75 -20.98
C LYS A 179 -12.76 -0.82 -21.91
N GLU A 180 -12.86 -0.19 -23.09
CA GLU A 180 -11.76 -0.13 -24.07
C GLU A 180 -10.49 0.49 -23.47
N LYS A 181 -10.64 1.50 -22.60
CA LYS A 181 -9.50 2.13 -21.92
C LYS A 181 -8.83 1.19 -20.94
N TYR A 182 -9.61 0.41 -20.18
CA TYR A 182 -9.07 -0.56 -19.23
C TYR A 182 -8.41 -1.76 -19.92
N GLU A 183 -8.91 -2.17 -21.08
CA GLU A 183 -8.31 -3.20 -21.93
C GLU A 183 -6.98 -2.73 -22.51
N ASN A 184 -6.95 -1.54 -23.10
CA ASN A 184 -5.73 -0.94 -23.65
C ASN A 184 -4.63 -0.73 -22.59
N ASP A 185 -5.02 -0.40 -21.37
CA ASP A 185 -4.09 -0.23 -20.25
C ASP A 185 -3.74 -1.56 -19.54
N ASN A 186 -4.22 -2.72 -20.02
CA ASN A 186 -4.04 -4.05 -19.42
C ASN A 186 -4.49 -4.15 -17.95
N ASN A 187 -5.49 -3.36 -17.56
CA ASN A 187 -5.97 -3.27 -16.17
C ASN A 187 -7.39 -3.86 -15.98
N LEU A 188 -8.02 -4.41 -17.04
CA LEU A 188 -9.40 -4.92 -16.97
C LEU A 188 -9.60 -5.97 -15.87
N GLY A 189 -8.63 -6.86 -15.63
CA GLY A 189 -8.69 -7.86 -14.56
C GLY A 189 -8.81 -7.22 -13.17
N LEU A 190 -8.00 -6.20 -12.89
CA LEU A 190 -8.08 -5.43 -11.64
C LEU A 190 -9.43 -4.69 -11.52
N VAL A 191 -9.94 -4.12 -12.61
CA VAL A 191 -11.24 -3.44 -12.61
C VAL A 191 -12.38 -4.40 -12.30
N LYS A 192 -12.35 -5.63 -12.83
CA LYS A 192 -13.31 -6.68 -12.47
C LYS A 192 -13.18 -7.08 -10.99
N GLN A 193 -11.96 -7.12 -10.45
CA GLN A 193 -11.76 -7.35 -9.02
C GLN A 193 -12.33 -6.21 -8.17
N VAL A 194 -12.21 -4.95 -8.60
CA VAL A 194 -12.88 -3.80 -7.95
C VAL A 194 -14.40 -3.99 -7.93
N LEU A 195 -15.01 -4.45 -9.02
CA LEU A 195 -16.45 -4.78 -9.01
C LEU A 195 -16.77 -5.85 -7.97
N SER A 196 -16.00 -6.94 -7.92
CA SER A 196 -16.21 -8.01 -6.95
C SER A 196 -16.00 -7.57 -5.49
N SER A 197 -15.06 -6.66 -5.24
CA SER A 197 -14.78 -6.16 -3.88
C SER A 197 -15.88 -5.25 -3.35
N GLN A 198 -16.71 -4.67 -4.22
CA GLN A 198 -17.83 -3.83 -3.82
C GLN A 198 -18.87 -4.59 -2.99
N TYR A 199 -19.12 -5.87 -3.32
CA TYR A 199 -19.99 -6.73 -2.54
C TYR A 199 -19.45 -6.92 -1.11
N LYS A 200 -18.15 -7.26 -0.98
CA LYS A 200 -17.48 -7.40 0.32
C LYS A 200 -17.54 -6.10 1.14
N ARG A 201 -17.27 -4.95 0.51
CA ARG A 201 -17.37 -3.63 1.15
C ARG A 201 -18.79 -3.32 1.62
N ASN A 202 -19.81 -3.59 0.81
CA ASN A 202 -21.20 -3.34 1.17
C ASN A 202 -21.61 -4.23 2.36
N ILE A 203 -21.20 -5.50 2.40
CA ILE A 203 -21.40 -6.40 3.55
C ILE A 203 -20.70 -5.85 4.79
N GLN A 204 -19.43 -5.41 4.67
CA GLN A 204 -18.70 -4.81 5.78
C GLN A 204 -19.44 -3.58 6.36
N ARG A 205 -20.09 -2.75 5.52
CA ARG A 205 -20.87 -1.62 6.02
C ARG A 205 -22.09 -2.05 6.84
N LEU A 206 -22.69 -3.21 6.55
CA LEU A 206 -23.82 -3.73 7.32
C LEU A 206 -23.43 -4.06 8.76
N THR A 207 -22.16 -4.43 9.01
CA THR A 207 -21.67 -4.71 10.37
C THR A 207 -21.66 -3.46 11.27
N GLN A 208 -21.72 -2.26 10.68
CA GLN A 208 -21.74 -0.99 11.42
C GLN A 208 -23.16 -0.60 11.87
N THR A 209 -24.20 -1.13 11.22
CA THR A 209 -25.59 -0.75 11.47
C THR A 209 -26.44 -1.88 12.05
N TYR A 210 -26.04 -3.13 11.85
CA TYR A 210 -26.79 -4.30 12.26
C TYR A 210 -25.97 -5.17 13.21
N LEU A 211 -26.61 -5.68 14.25
CA LEU A 211 -26.06 -6.74 15.10
C LEU A 211 -26.38 -8.12 14.53
N THR A 212 -27.60 -8.31 14.02
CA THR A 212 -28.05 -9.55 13.40
C THR A 212 -28.88 -9.20 12.17
N LEU A 213 -28.64 -9.89 11.06
CA LEU A 213 -29.34 -9.66 9.79
C LEU A 213 -29.54 -10.99 9.05
N SER A 214 -30.67 -11.16 8.35
CA SER A 214 -30.92 -12.37 7.58
C SER A 214 -30.04 -12.44 6.34
N LEU A 215 -29.68 -13.65 5.88
CA LEU A 215 -28.94 -13.86 4.64
C LEU A 215 -29.70 -13.32 3.42
N GLN A 216 -31.03 -13.35 3.46
CA GLN A 216 -31.85 -12.79 2.38
C GLN A 216 -31.81 -11.26 2.38
N ASP A 217 -31.85 -10.61 3.54
CA ASP A 217 -31.74 -9.15 3.63
C ASP A 217 -30.34 -8.66 3.25
N ILE A 218 -29.30 -9.43 3.58
CA ILE A 218 -27.94 -9.18 3.07
C ILE A 218 -27.93 -9.28 1.54
N ALA A 219 -28.50 -10.33 0.96
CA ALA A 219 -28.57 -10.46 -0.49
C ALA A 219 -29.31 -9.29 -1.15
N ASN A 220 -30.46 -8.89 -0.59
CA ASN A 220 -31.27 -7.78 -1.12
C ASN A 220 -30.54 -6.43 -1.00
N SER A 221 -29.91 -6.16 0.15
CA SER A 221 -29.21 -4.88 0.38
C SER A 221 -27.94 -4.73 -0.45
N VAL A 222 -27.26 -5.84 -0.74
CA VAL A 222 -26.00 -5.89 -1.48
C VAL A 222 -26.21 -6.25 -2.95
N GLN A 223 -27.47 -6.43 -3.39
CA GLN A 223 -27.86 -6.75 -4.78
C GLN A 223 -27.30 -8.09 -5.29
N LEU A 224 -27.20 -9.10 -4.43
CA LEU A 224 -26.84 -10.46 -4.79
C LEU A 224 -28.08 -11.26 -5.23
N ASN A 225 -27.87 -12.33 -6.00
CA ASN A 225 -28.98 -13.08 -6.60
C ASN A 225 -29.67 -14.01 -5.59
N SER A 226 -28.97 -14.43 -4.54
CA SER A 226 -29.52 -15.39 -3.58
C SER A 226 -28.90 -15.29 -2.18
N ALA A 227 -29.64 -15.77 -1.17
CA ALA A 227 -29.13 -15.93 0.19
C ALA A 227 -27.91 -16.86 0.27
N LYS A 228 -27.79 -17.85 -0.63
CA LYS A 228 -26.61 -18.74 -0.72
C LYS A 228 -25.36 -18.02 -1.20
N GLU A 229 -25.52 -17.10 -2.14
CA GLU A 229 -24.42 -16.26 -2.63
C GLU A 229 -23.95 -15.29 -1.53
N ALA A 230 -24.90 -14.72 -0.78
CA ALA A 230 -24.58 -13.93 0.41
C ALA A 230 -23.86 -14.76 1.49
N GLU A 231 -24.30 -16.00 1.75
CA GLU A 231 -23.64 -16.91 2.69
C GLU A 231 -22.19 -17.20 2.28
N MET A 232 -21.95 -17.47 0.99
CA MET A 232 -20.61 -17.71 0.45
C MET A 232 -19.69 -16.51 0.66
N HIS A 233 -20.17 -15.29 0.37
CA HIS A 233 -19.39 -14.07 0.60
C HIS A 233 -19.09 -13.84 2.09
N VAL A 234 -20.09 -14.02 2.96
CA VAL A 234 -19.91 -13.86 4.42
C VAL A 234 -18.90 -14.89 4.94
N LEU A 235 -19.01 -16.15 4.52
CA LEU A 235 -18.08 -17.20 4.93
C LEU A 235 -16.64 -16.86 4.53
N GLN A 236 -16.43 -16.46 3.27
CA GLN A 236 -15.10 -16.08 2.79
C GLN A 236 -14.56 -14.86 3.54
N MET A 237 -15.41 -13.87 3.87
CA MET A 237 -14.98 -12.70 4.65
C MET A 237 -14.63 -13.05 6.11
N ILE A 238 -15.27 -14.07 6.70
CA ILE A 238 -14.90 -14.58 8.03
C ILE A 238 -13.55 -15.30 7.96
N GLU A 239 -13.34 -16.17 6.96
CA GLU A 239 -12.08 -16.90 6.75
C GLU A 239 -10.91 -15.95 6.48
N ASP A 240 -11.13 -14.92 5.66
CA ASP A 240 -10.16 -13.87 5.36
C ASP A 240 -9.89 -12.94 6.57
N GLY A 241 -10.62 -13.08 7.69
CA GLY A 241 -10.52 -12.20 8.87
C GLY A 241 -11.01 -10.76 8.61
N GLN A 242 -11.84 -10.55 7.60
CA GLN A 242 -12.34 -9.24 7.19
C GLN A 242 -13.55 -8.78 7.99
N ILE A 243 -14.36 -9.71 8.46
CA ILE A 243 -15.48 -9.46 9.39
C ILE A 243 -15.51 -10.53 10.47
N PHE A 244 -15.97 -10.16 11.65
CA PHE A 244 -16.25 -11.10 12.72
C PHE A 244 -17.76 -11.36 12.73
N ALA A 245 -18.16 -12.58 12.36
CA ALA A 245 -19.57 -12.94 12.29
C ALA A 245 -19.77 -14.44 12.53
N THR A 246 -20.99 -14.81 12.93
CA THR A 246 -21.42 -16.22 13.03
C THR A 246 -22.67 -16.43 12.19
N ILE A 247 -22.66 -17.50 11.39
CA ILE A 247 -23.79 -17.87 10.52
C ILE A 247 -24.63 -18.94 11.22
N ASN A 248 -25.92 -18.70 11.40
CA ASN A 248 -26.89 -19.70 11.84
C ASN A 248 -27.70 -20.19 10.63
N GLN A 249 -27.32 -21.35 10.09
CA GLN A 249 -27.97 -21.94 8.92
C GLN A 249 -29.41 -22.39 9.17
N LYS A 250 -29.79 -22.72 10.41
CA LYS A 250 -31.17 -23.15 10.72
C LYS A 250 -32.15 -21.99 10.59
N ASP A 251 -31.74 -20.82 11.06
CA ASP A 251 -32.57 -19.62 11.06
C ASP A 251 -32.29 -18.72 9.84
N GLY A 252 -31.23 -18.99 9.07
CA GLY A 252 -30.81 -18.18 7.94
C GLY A 252 -30.28 -16.79 8.34
N MET A 253 -29.75 -16.66 9.56
CA MET A 253 -29.34 -15.39 10.16
C MET A 253 -27.82 -15.30 10.31
N VAL A 254 -27.28 -14.11 10.07
CA VAL A 254 -25.88 -13.75 10.35
C VAL A 254 -25.86 -12.82 11.56
N ARG A 255 -25.12 -13.21 12.59
CA ARG A 255 -24.85 -12.36 13.75
C ARG A 255 -23.46 -11.76 13.62
N PHE A 256 -23.39 -10.45 13.47
CA PHE A 256 -22.14 -9.70 13.47
C PHE A 256 -21.61 -9.57 14.90
N LEU A 257 -20.30 -9.70 15.03
CA LEU A 257 -19.56 -9.67 16.30
C LEU A 257 -18.59 -8.49 16.28
N GLU A 258 -18.20 -8.06 17.47
CA GLU A 258 -17.02 -7.22 17.63
C GLU A 258 -15.74 -8.04 17.49
N ASP A 259 -14.62 -7.36 17.29
CA ASP A 259 -13.30 -7.98 17.26
C ASP A 259 -13.10 -8.82 18.53
N PRO A 260 -12.86 -10.14 18.41
CA PRO A 260 -12.68 -11.04 19.55
C PRO A 260 -11.39 -10.78 20.31
N GLU A 261 -10.47 -9.95 19.80
CA GLU A 261 -9.21 -9.63 20.47
C GLU A 261 -9.43 -8.92 21.82
N GLN A 262 -8.94 -9.54 22.89
CA GLN A 262 -9.07 -9.05 24.26
C GLN A 262 -7.76 -8.48 24.82
N TYR A 263 -6.68 -8.49 24.04
CA TYR A 263 -5.34 -8.04 24.41
C TYR A 263 -4.73 -8.80 25.61
N LYS A 264 -5.14 -10.06 25.82
CA LYS A 264 -4.71 -10.89 26.95
C LYS A 264 -3.86 -12.10 26.56
N THR A 265 -3.72 -12.35 25.26
CA THR A 265 -3.05 -13.55 24.76
C THR A 265 -1.52 -13.37 24.76
N CYS A 266 -0.78 -14.47 24.93
CA CYS A 266 0.68 -14.46 24.76
C CYS A 266 1.08 -14.00 23.35
N HIS A 267 0.28 -14.36 22.34
CA HIS A 267 0.47 -13.89 20.97
C HIS A 267 0.43 -12.36 20.85
N MET A 268 -0.49 -11.68 21.56
CA MET A 268 -0.52 -10.22 21.58
C MET A 268 0.72 -9.64 22.27
N ILE A 269 1.24 -10.27 23.34
CA ILE A 269 2.49 -9.86 23.99
C ILE A 269 3.66 -9.96 23.01
N GLU A 270 3.77 -11.07 22.28
CA GLU A 270 4.81 -11.27 21.26
C GLU A 270 4.67 -10.25 20.12
N HIS A 271 3.45 -9.95 19.68
CA HIS A 271 3.18 -8.93 18.66
C HIS A 271 3.58 -7.52 19.13
N ILE A 272 3.28 -7.17 20.39
CA ILE A 272 3.71 -5.91 21.01
C ILE A 272 5.23 -5.86 21.15
N ASP A 273 5.87 -6.94 21.62
CA ASP A 273 7.34 -7.00 21.74
C ASP A 273 8.03 -6.84 20.38
N SER A 274 7.55 -7.55 19.35
CA SER A 274 8.00 -7.38 17.97
C SER A 274 7.84 -5.93 17.46
N SER A 275 6.71 -5.29 17.80
CA SER A 275 6.48 -3.88 17.47
C SER A 275 7.45 -2.94 18.21
N ILE A 276 7.73 -3.20 19.49
CA ILE A 276 8.71 -2.45 20.29
C ILE A 276 10.11 -2.61 19.70
N GLN A 277 10.51 -3.84 19.38
CA GLN A 277 11.82 -4.13 18.78
C GLN A 277 11.99 -3.38 17.45
N ARG A 278 10.96 -3.34 16.60
CA ARG A 278 10.96 -2.55 15.36
C ARG A 278 11.11 -1.05 15.62
N ILE A 279 10.39 -0.51 16.59
CA ILE A 279 10.50 0.92 16.96
C ILE A 279 11.90 1.23 17.52
N MET A 280 12.47 0.35 18.34
CA MET A 280 13.84 0.50 18.84
C MET A 280 14.88 0.44 17.72
N ALA A 281 14.70 -0.45 16.74
CA ALA A 281 15.56 -0.51 15.55
C ALA A 281 15.48 0.79 14.73
N LEU A 282 14.27 1.32 14.52
CA LEU A 282 14.05 2.59 13.84
C LEU A 282 14.69 3.77 14.60
N SER A 283 14.54 3.81 15.92
CA SER A 283 15.13 4.84 16.78
C SER A 283 16.65 4.84 16.68
N ARG A 284 17.30 3.66 16.78
CA ARG A 284 18.75 3.53 16.59
C ARG A 284 19.19 4.01 15.20
N LYS A 285 18.44 3.67 14.15
CA LYS A 285 18.72 4.15 12.79
C LYS A 285 18.59 5.68 12.69
N LEU A 286 17.59 6.26 13.32
CA LEU A 286 17.40 7.71 13.35
C LEU A 286 18.54 8.42 14.08
N THR A 287 18.95 7.90 15.25
CA THR A 287 20.11 8.42 15.99
C THR A 287 21.39 8.35 15.16
N ALA A 288 21.66 7.23 14.49
CA ALA A 288 22.82 7.12 13.62
C ALA A 288 22.79 8.11 12.44
N ILE A 289 21.60 8.37 11.86
CA ILE A 289 21.44 9.39 10.82
C ILE A 289 21.71 10.79 11.39
N ASP A 290 21.19 11.10 12.57
CA ASP A 290 21.38 12.39 13.24
C ASP A 290 22.86 12.65 13.60
N GLU A 291 23.56 11.64 14.11
CA GLU A 291 25.00 11.69 14.37
C GLU A 291 25.82 11.92 13.09
N ASN A 292 25.48 11.21 12.01
CA ASN A 292 26.14 11.36 10.72
C ASN A 292 25.91 12.76 10.11
N ILE A 293 24.70 13.30 10.20
CA ILE A 293 24.40 14.65 9.73
C ILE A 293 25.10 15.70 10.61
N SER A 294 25.09 15.51 11.93
CA SER A 294 25.70 16.43 12.90
C SER A 294 27.23 16.52 12.75
N THR A 295 27.86 15.48 12.23
CA THR A 295 29.32 15.45 11.98
C THR A 295 29.71 15.83 10.55
N ASP A 296 28.74 16.04 9.65
CA ASP A 296 29.00 16.43 8.25
C ASP A 296 29.60 17.86 8.18
N PRO A 297 30.82 18.03 7.64
CA PRO A 297 31.45 19.34 7.49
C PRO A 297 30.59 20.36 6.72
N LEU A 298 29.81 19.93 5.72
CA LEU A 298 28.94 20.82 4.96
C LEU A 298 27.77 21.31 5.81
N PHE A 299 27.21 20.45 6.65
CA PHE A 299 26.16 20.80 7.60
C PHE A 299 26.68 21.76 8.68
N LEU A 300 27.83 21.44 9.30
CA LEU A 300 28.48 22.28 10.30
C LEU A 300 28.88 23.66 9.76
N SER A 301 29.33 23.74 8.50
CA SER A 301 29.68 25.02 7.87
C SER A 301 28.49 25.95 7.66
N LYS A 302 27.28 25.41 7.48
CA LYS A 302 26.04 26.19 7.33
C LYS A 302 25.43 26.58 8.66
N THR A 303 25.34 25.64 9.60
CA THR A 303 24.78 25.88 10.95
C THR A 303 25.69 26.75 11.82
N GLY A 304 27.02 26.65 11.64
CA GLY A 304 28.00 27.51 12.30
C GLY A 304 27.96 28.97 11.82
N ARG A 305 27.56 29.24 10.57
CA ARG A 305 27.38 30.60 10.04
C ARG A 305 26.13 31.30 10.55
N GLU A 306 25.05 30.55 10.81
CA GLU A 306 23.82 31.12 11.40
C GLU A 306 23.98 31.50 12.88
N ARG A 307 24.95 30.91 13.61
CA ARG A 307 25.19 31.24 15.02
C ARG A 307 25.97 32.54 15.28
N GLN A 308 26.50 33.20 14.24
CA GLN A 308 27.23 34.49 14.38
C GLN A 308 26.38 35.71 13.97
N ARG A 309 25.17 35.85 14.55
CA ARG A 309 24.44 37.14 14.61
C ARG A 309 23.55 37.19 15.87
N PHE A 310 24.17 37.07 17.02
CA PHE A 310 23.65 37.76 18.20
C PHE A 310 24.70 38.83 18.51
N ASP A 311 24.45 40.05 18.02
CA ASP A 311 25.23 41.20 18.42
C ASP A 311 25.06 41.34 19.93
N PHE A 312 26.18 41.30 20.65
CA PHE A 312 26.23 41.38 22.12
C PHE A 312 25.79 42.76 22.66
N ASP A 313 25.42 43.69 21.77
CA ASP A 313 25.08 45.08 22.07
C ASP A 313 23.57 45.32 22.28
N ASP A 314 22.70 44.32 22.07
CA ASP A 314 21.24 44.42 22.29
C ASP A 314 20.83 44.09 23.74
N TYR A 315 21.70 44.37 24.71
CA TYR A 315 21.34 44.36 26.13
C TYR A 315 20.69 45.71 26.47
N ASP A 316 19.37 45.79 26.29
CA ASP A 316 18.57 46.89 26.82
C ASP A 316 18.88 47.05 28.32
N GLY A 317 19.52 48.17 28.66
CA GLY A 317 19.88 48.50 30.03
C GLY A 317 18.64 48.51 30.93
N VAL A 318 18.73 47.78 32.04
CA VAL A 318 17.71 47.71 33.10
C VAL A 318 17.22 49.13 33.43
N PRO A 319 15.91 49.42 33.39
CA PRO A 319 15.40 50.74 33.75
C PRO A 319 15.65 51.03 35.23
N GLN A 320 16.69 51.80 35.54
CA GLN A 320 16.83 52.43 36.85
C GLN A 320 15.87 53.62 36.93
N LYS A 321 14.68 53.39 37.48
CA LYS A 321 13.94 54.36 38.32
C LYS A 321 12.65 53.73 38.84
N PHE A 322 12.66 53.36 40.12
CA PHE A 322 11.45 53.38 40.93
C PHE A 322 11.19 54.83 41.30
N ASN A 323 10.09 55.42 40.80
CA ASN A 323 9.54 56.62 41.40
C ASN A 323 8.69 56.21 42.60
N ILE A 324 9.02 56.77 43.76
CA ILE A 324 8.22 56.79 44.98
C ILE A 324 7.01 57.71 44.76
#